data_AF-D7AY81-F1
#
_entry.id   AF-D7AY81-F1
#
_cell.length_a   1.000
_cell.length_b   1.000
_cell.length_c   1.000
_cell.angle_alpha   90.00
_cell.angle_beta   90.00
_cell.angle_gamma   90.00
#
_symmetry.space_group_name_H-M   'P 1'
#
loop_
_entity.id
_entity.type
_entity.pdbx_description
1 polymer ?
#
loop_
_entity_poly.entity_id
_entity_poly.type
_entity_poly.pdbx_seq_one_letter_code
_entity_poly.pdbx_strand_id
1 'polypeptide(L)' 'MIAVVDDPENYTLEELIQMYLDDGYDERTARAYAKILKDPEVEGFIN' A
#
# COMPACT_ATOMS: atom_id res chain seq x y z
N MET A 1 7.71 -15.68 -6.04
CA MET A 1 6.59 -15.97 -5.13
C MET A 1 6.09 -14.62 -4.70
N ILE A 2 4.99 -14.13 -5.28
CA ILE A 2 4.43 -12.82 -4.96
C ILE A 2 3.74 -13.01 -3.61
N ALA A 3 4.21 -12.36 -2.56
CA ALA A 3 3.53 -12.37 -1.28
C ALA A 3 2.20 -11.64 -1.47
N VAL A 4 1.13 -12.42 -1.61
CA VAL A 4 -0.23 -11.90 -1.53
C VAL A 4 -0.36 -11.35 -0.11
N VAL A 5 -0.53 -10.04 0.01
CA VAL A 5 -0.83 -9.40 1.29
C VAL A 5 -2.24 -9.85 1.66
N ASP A 6 -2.33 -10.89 2.49
CA ASP A 6 -3.57 -11.64 2.75
C ASP A 6 -4.68 -10.78 3.37
N ASP A 7 -4.36 -9.64 4.01
CA ASP A 7 -5.35 -8.68 4.50
C ASP A 7 -4.72 -7.28 4.69
N PRO A 8 -4.90 -6.33 3.75
CA PRO A 8 -4.41 -4.97 3.91
C PRO A 8 -5.06 -4.22 5.08
N GLU A 9 -6.19 -4.70 5.60
CA GLU A 9 -6.85 -4.16 6.78
C GLU A 9 -6.07 -4.42 8.08
N ASN A 10 -5.28 -5.50 8.14
CA ASN A 10 -4.54 -5.90 9.34
C ASN A 10 -3.18 -5.20 9.51
N TYR A 11 -2.63 -4.63 8.43
CA TYR A 11 -1.37 -3.89 8.49
C TYR A 11 -1.61 -2.43 8.82
N THR A 12 -0.79 -1.78 9.62
CA THR A 12 -0.82 -0.32 9.78
C THR A 12 -0.38 0.37 8.49
N LEU A 13 -0.67 1.67 8.36
CA LEU A 13 -0.17 2.47 7.23
C LEU A 13 1.36 2.42 7.14
N GLU A 14 2.04 2.40 8.29
CA GLU A 14 3.50 2.35 8.39
C GLU A 14 4.07 1.00 7.93
N GLU A 15 3.41 -0.11 8.28
CA GLU A 15 3.81 -1.45 7.81
C GLU A 15 3.64 -1.58 6.30
N LEU A 16 2.55 -1.06 5.74
CA LEU A 16 2.35 -1.05 4.28
C LEU A 16 3.40 -0.20 3.57
N ILE A 17 3.75 0.96 4.13
CA ILE A 17 4.85 1.79 3.59
C ILE A 17 6.15 1.01 3.60
N GLN A 18 6.47 0.32 4.70
CA GLN A 18 7.71 -0.45 4.80
C GLN A 18 7.75 -1.62 3.81
N MET A 19 6.63 -2.30 3.59
CA MET A 19 6.54 -3.36 2.58
C MET A 19 6.85 -2.85 1.18
N TYR A 20 6.30 -1.70 0.78
CA TYR A 20 6.63 -1.11 -0.52
C TYR A 20 8.08 -0.61 -0.58
N LEU A 21 8.64 -0.07 0.50
CA LEU A 21 10.06 0.29 0.55
C LEU A 21 10.96 -0.94 0.38
N ASP A 22 10.64 -2.05 1.04
CA ASP A 22 11.39 -3.31 0.96
C ASP A 22 11.29 -3.95 -0.44
N ASP A 23 10.17 -3.76 -1.13
CA ASP A 23 9.97 -4.13 -2.54
C ASP A 23 10.73 -3.21 -3.52
N GLY A 24 11.38 -2.16 -3.04
CA GLY A 24 12.23 -1.27 -3.82
C GLY A 24 11.53 -0.03 -4.39
N TYR A 25 10.32 0.29 -3.91
CA TYR A 25 9.67 1.56 -4.24
C TYR A 25 10.32 2.72 -3.47
N ASP A 26 10.28 3.91 -4.05
CA ASP A 26 10.68 5.14 -3.35
C ASP A 26 9.63 5.53 -2.29
N GLU A 27 10.06 6.31 -1.30
CA GLU A 27 9.21 6.69 -0.15
C GLU A 27 7.91 7.39 -0.57
N ARG A 28 7.95 8.22 -1.62
CA ARG A 28 6.77 8.94 -2.09
C ARG A 28 5.76 7.96 -2.69
N THR A 29 6.22 7.01 -3.50
CA THR A 29 5.38 5.98 -4.11
C THR A 29 4.83 5.01 -3.06
N ALA A 30 5.66 4.56 -2.12
CA ALA A 30 5.25 3.68 -1.02
C ALA A 30 4.12 4.29 -0.17
N ARG A 31 4.23 5.59 0.17
CA ARG A 31 3.17 6.32 0.91
C ARG A 31 1.87 6.46 0.11
N ALA A 32 1.96 6.70 -1.19
CA ALA A 32 0.77 6.82 -2.04
C ALA A 32 0.01 5.49 -2.10
N TYR A 33 0.72 4.38 -2.34
CA TYR A 33 0.10 3.06 -2.50
C TYR A 33 -0.45 2.52 -1.17
N ALA A 34 0.29 2.71 -0.07
CA ALA A 34 -0.19 2.35 1.27
C ALA A 34 -1.48 3.09 1.64
N LYS A 35 -1.60 4.38 1.26
CA LYS A 35 -2.79 5.18 1.52
C LYS A 35 -4.00 4.71 0.69
N ILE A 36 -3.81 4.44 -0.61
CA ILE A 36 -4.87 3.92 -1.50
C ILE A 36 -5.40 2.58 -0.99
N LEU A 37 -4.50 1.72 -0.52
CA LEU A 37 -4.85 0.40 0.01
C LEU A 37 -5.65 0.49 1.33
N LYS A 38 -5.36 1.51 2.16
CA LYS A 38 -6.01 1.73 3.46
C LYS A 38 -7.32 2.49 3.42
N ASP A 39 -7.45 3.36 2.44
CA ASP A 39 -8.62 4.19 2.26
C ASP A 39 -9.06 4.07 0.79
N PRO A 40 -9.62 2.91 0.40
CA PRO A 40 -10.07 2.67 -0.97
C PRO A 40 -11.28 3.55 -1.35
N GLU A 41 -11.88 4.28 -0.41
CA GLU A 41 -12.90 5.31 -0.69
C GLU A 41 -12.27 6.60 -1.25
N VAL A 42 -10.95 6.77 -1.11
CA VAL A 42 -10.19 7.77 -1.86
C VAL A 42 -9.97 7.23 -3.26
N GLU A 43 -10.84 7.67 -4.15
CA GLU A 43 -10.67 7.69 -5.61
C GLU A 43 -11.17 6.46 -6.40
N GLY A 44 -12.45 6.55 -6.78
CA GLY A 44 -12.96 6.03 -8.05
C GLY A 44 -12.28 6.67 -9.29
N PHE A 45 -10.96 6.60 -9.38
CA PHE A 45 -10.13 7.05 -10.50
C PHE A 45 -9.58 5.88 -11.32
N ILE A 46 -10.32 4.78 -11.39
CA ILE A 46 -10.17 3.79 -12.46
C ILE A 46 -11.37 3.96 -13.40
N ASN A 47 -11.24 4.90 -14.35
CA ASN A 47 -12.02 4.96 -15.58
C ASN A 47 -11.13 5.48 -16.71
#